data_AF-A0A8H4Y660-F1
#
_entry.id   AF-A0A8H4Y660-F1
#
_cell.length_a   1.000
_cell.length_b   1.000
_cell.length_c   1.000
_cell.angle_alpha   90.00
_cell.angle_beta   90.00
_cell.angle_gamma   90.00
#
_symmetry.space_group_name_H-M   'P 1'
#
loop_
_entity.id
_entity.type
_entity.pdbx_description
1 polymer ?
#
loop_
_entity_poly.entity_id
_entity_poly.type
_entity_poly.pdbx_seq_one_letter_code
_entity_poly.pdbx_strand_id
1 'polypeptide(L)'
;MVRGCWLVGTHSLGDMEQTMFKTFGRVNYLEKIKAIVHQDGEPNYHLDKSIAEGFCGSVQRLGPLCQSVAELKYLAHMQRIATLASTNPPESYRELAFLYDGLGNLANNDFESFIDPKSYPSQLVIMHILVLEFVMSRKAVEGSNRQRGQGCRKAMSKVWVQQIVKRLPHEYHEYGEWPIKFIKSLEYSFDDEDQVWKPFMLSSGTAVWSEEDTRSLVAR
;
A
#
# COMPACT_ATOMS: atom_id res chain seq x y z
N MET A 1 -13.21 2.80 6.98
CA MET A 1 -14.23 2.52 5.95
C MET A 1 -14.20 1.08 5.43
N VAL A 2 -13.03 0.43 5.29
CA VAL A 2 -12.91 -0.94 4.73
C VAL A 2 -13.83 -1.98 5.41
N ARG A 3 -13.79 -2.09 6.74
CA ARG A 3 -14.65 -3.04 7.49
C ARG A 3 -16.15 -2.76 7.32
N GLY A 4 -16.54 -1.49 7.26
CA GLY A 4 -17.93 -1.10 7.00
C GLY A 4 -18.40 -1.49 5.60
N CYS A 5 -17.58 -1.25 4.58
CA CYS A 5 -17.87 -1.69 3.21
C CYS A 5 -17.97 -3.22 3.13
N TRP A 6 -17.09 -3.94 3.82
CA TRP A 6 -17.12 -5.40 3.88
C TRP A 6 -18.40 -5.91 4.55
N LEU A 7 -18.80 -5.35 5.70
CA LEU A 7 -20.04 -5.72 6.39
C LEU A 7 -21.28 -5.50 5.52
N VAL A 8 -21.38 -4.36 4.84
CA VAL A 8 -22.50 -4.08 3.92
C VAL A 8 -22.48 -5.06 2.74
N GLY A 9 -21.31 -5.31 2.15
CA GLY A 9 -21.14 -6.20 1.00
C GLY A 9 -21.44 -7.68 1.29
N THR A 10 -21.24 -8.13 2.53
CA THR A 10 -21.39 -9.55 2.91
C THR A 10 -22.69 -9.84 3.66
N HIS A 11 -23.22 -8.89 4.43
CA HIS A 11 -24.38 -9.10 5.30
C HIS A 11 -25.64 -8.35 4.86
N SER A 12 -25.54 -7.31 4.01
CA SER A 12 -26.69 -6.47 3.64
C SER A 12 -27.08 -6.55 2.16
N LEU A 13 -26.17 -6.96 1.29
CA LEU A 13 -26.42 -7.15 -0.13
C LEU A 13 -26.60 -8.66 -0.39
N GLY A 14 -27.80 -9.06 -0.83
CA GLY A 14 -27.97 -10.33 -1.55
C GLY A 14 -27.13 -10.36 -2.83
N ASP A 15 -27.22 -11.46 -3.60
CA ASP A 15 -26.41 -11.78 -4.79
C ASP A 15 -25.72 -10.57 -5.45
N MET A 16 -24.44 -10.39 -5.12
CA MET A 16 -23.65 -9.18 -5.42
C MET A 16 -23.57 -8.92 -6.93
N GLU A 17 -23.71 -9.98 -7.75
CA GLU A 17 -23.79 -9.97 -9.21
C GLU A 17 -24.91 -9.06 -9.75
N GLN A 18 -26.01 -8.92 -9.00
CA GLN A 18 -27.20 -8.15 -9.41
C GLN A 18 -27.16 -6.68 -9.00
N THR A 19 -26.12 -6.26 -8.28
CA THR A 19 -26.06 -4.92 -7.68
C THR A 19 -25.17 -3.97 -8.49
N MET A 20 -25.37 -2.66 -8.34
CA MET A 20 -24.44 -1.65 -8.87
C MET A 20 -23.01 -1.79 -8.30
N PHE A 21 -22.85 -2.55 -7.21
CA PHE A 21 -21.57 -2.85 -6.58
C PHE A 21 -20.87 -4.09 -7.14
N LYS A 22 -21.43 -4.78 -8.15
CA LYS A 22 -20.81 -5.97 -8.78
C LYS A 22 -19.38 -5.77 -9.28
N THR A 23 -18.97 -4.52 -9.49
CA THR A 23 -17.61 -4.16 -9.88
C THR A 23 -16.60 -4.19 -8.73
N PHE A 24 -17.09 -4.14 -7.49
CA PHE A 24 -16.33 -4.40 -6.26
C PHE A 24 -16.29 -5.89 -5.92
N GLY A 25 -17.05 -6.72 -6.65
CA GLY A 25 -16.98 -8.17 -6.54
C GLY A 25 -15.59 -8.69 -6.88
N ARG A 26 -15.07 -9.60 -6.06
CA ARG A 26 -13.68 -10.07 -6.10
C ARG A 26 -13.24 -10.59 -7.47
N VAL A 27 -14.10 -11.35 -8.15
CA VAL A 27 -13.83 -11.89 -9.49
C VAL A 27 -13.70 -10.74 -10.50
N ASN A 28 -14.65 -9.80 -10.47
CA ASN A 28 -14.69 -8.68 -11.41
C ASN A 28 -13.53 -7.69 -11.18
N TYR A 29 -13.08 -7.51 -9.93
CA TYR A 29 -11.89 -6.72 -9.60
C TYR A 29 -10.62 -7.37 -10.17
N LEU A 30 -10.41 -8.67 -9.97
CA LEU A 30 -9.23 -9.37 -10.46
C LEU A 30 -9.18 -9.43 -11.99
N GLU A 31 -10.31 -9.69 -12.65
CA GLU A 31 -10.36 -9.69 -14.12
C GLU A 31 -10.07 -8.30 -14.70
N LYS A 32 -10.51 -7.22 -14.05
CA LYS A 32 -10.15 -5.85 -14.43
C LYS A 32 -8.67 -5.56 -14.25
N ILE A 33 -8.07 -6.01 -13.15
CA ILE A 33 -6.63 -5.85 -12.93
C ILE A 33 -5.83 -6.64 -13.98
N LYS A 34 -6.21 -7.89 -14.28
CA LYS A 34 -5.59 -8.68 -15.36
C LYS A 34 -5.69 -7.95 -16.70
N ALA A 35 -6.85 -7.40 -17.03
CA ALA A 35 -7.05 -6.65 -18.26
C ALA A 35 -6.15 -5.40 -18.33
N ILE A 36 -5.98 -4.66 -17.24
CA ILE A 36 -5.07 -3.51 -17.17
C ILE A 36 -3.61 -3.97 -17.33
N VAL A 37 -3.22 -5.08 -16.69
CA VAL A 37 -1.85 -5.59 -16.77
C VAL A 37 -1.50 -6.15 -18.16
N HIS A 38 -2.49 -6.62 -18.93
CA HIS A 38 -2.29 -7.26 -20.24
C HIS A 38 -2.51 -6.31 -21.43
N GLN A 39 -2.96 -5.08 -21.21
CA GLN A 39 -3.30 -4.14 -22.30
C GLN A 39 -2.08 -3.55 -23.00
N ASP A 40 -0.94 -3.44 -22.33
CA ASP A 40 0.27 -2.85 -22.89
C ASP A 40 1.31 -3.95 -23.09
N GLY A 41 1.63 -4.27 -24.35
CA GLY A 41 2.63 -5.28 -24.76
C GLY A 41 4.09 -4.95 -24.39
N GLU A 42 4.30 -3.98 -23.49
CA GLU A 42 5.58 -3.62 -22.90
C GLU A 42 5.74 -4.33 -21.55
N PRO A 43 6.96 -4.66 -21.10
CA PRO A 43 7.18 -5.27 -19.80
C PRO A 43 6.68 -4.32 -18.72
N ASN A 44 5.51 -4.64 -18.18
CA ASN A 44 4.78 -3.83 -17.23
C ASN A 44 5.67 -3.59 -16.00
N TYR A 45 6.30 -2.41 -15.93
CA TYR A 45 7.43 -2.13 -15.05
C TYR A 45 7.11 -2.55 -13.63
N HIS A 46 7.86 -3.51 -13.11
CA HIS A 46 7.72 -4.10 -11.79
C HIS A 46 7.97 -3.06 -10.68
N LEU A 47 7.49 -3.31 -9.45
CA LEU A 47 7.97 -2.48 -8.33
C LEU A 47 9.49 -2.62 -8.30
N ASP A 48 10.20 -1.50 -8.27
CA ASP A 48 11.65 -1.53 -8.25
C ASP A 48 12.12 -2.47 -7.13
N LYS A 49 13.02 -3.39 -7.48
CA LYS A 49 13.44 -4.47 -6.59
C LYS A 49 14.06 -3.91 -5.31
N SER A 50 14.81 -2.81 -5.39
CA SER A 50 15.42 -2.18 -4.21
C SER A 50 14.36 -1.54 -3.29
N ILE A 51 13.30 -0.95 -3.86
CA ILE A 51 12.18 -0.42 -3.09
C ILE A 51 11.40 -1.57 -2.42
N ALA A 52 11.16 -2.67 -3.13
CA ALA A 52 10.48 -3.85 -2.59
C ALA A 52 11.29 -4.48 -1.45
N GLU A 53 12.60 -4.63 -1.61
CA GLU A 53 13.52 -5.15 -0.60
C GLU A 53 13.60 -4.24 0.63
N GLY A 54 13.71 -2.92 0.43
CA GLY A 54 13.70 -1.93 1.51
C GLY A 54 12.38 -1.95 2.30
N PHE A 55 11.25 -2.06 1.61
CA PHE A 55 9.94 -2.20 2.26
C PHE A 55 9.87 -3.50 3.06
N CYS A 56 10.28 -4.63 2.49
CA CYS A 56 10.32 -5.92 3.18
C CYS A 56 11.20 -5.87 4.43
N GLY A 57 12.38 -5.24 4.34
CA GLY A 57 13.26 -5.05 5.49
C GLY A 57 12.60 -4.22 6.58
N SER A 58 11.91 -3.14 6.23
CA SER A 58 11.15 -2.34 7.20
C SER A 58 10.04 -3.14 7.89
N VAL A 59 9.27 -3.92 7.12
CA VAL A 59 8.19 -4.77 7.65
C VAL A 59 8.74 -5.87 8.55
N GLN A 60 9.90 -6.46 8.22
CA GLN A 60 10.54 -7.49 9.05
C GLN A 60 10.95 -6.94 10.43
N ARG A 61 11.42 -5.70 10.51
CA ARG A 61 11.78 -5.06 11.79
C ARG A 61 10.58 -4.90 12.73
N LEU A 62 9.34 -4.87 12.21
CA LEU A 62 8.14 -4.82 13.05
C LEU A 62 7.81 -6.16 13.73
N GLY A 63 8.30 -7.27 13.20
CA GLY A 63 7.95 -8.61 13.68
C GLY A 63 8.09 -8.81 15.19
N PRO A 64 9.24 -8.44 15.80
CA PRO A 64 9.44 -8.54 17.25
C PRO A 64 8.52 -7.63 18.10
N LEU A 65 7.95 -6.57 17.52
CA LEU A 65 7.06 -5.65 18.22
C LEU A 65 5.60 -6.12 18.22
N CYS A 66 5.21 -6.95 17.25
CA CYS A 66 3.84 -7.41 17.10
C CYS A 66 3.45 -8.33 18.26
N GLN A 67 2.29 -8.06 18.85
CA GLN A 67 1.77 -8.78 20.01
C GLN A 67 0.55 -9.63 19.67
N SER A 68 -0.01 -9.46 18.47
CA SER A 68 -1.21 -10.14 18.01
C SER A 68 -0.98 -10.94 16.74
N VAL A 69 -1.78 -12.00 16.58
CA VAL A 69 -1.83 -12.81 15.36
C VAL A 69 -2.28 -11.96 14.16
N ALA A 70 -3.15 -10.97 14.38
CA ALA A 70 -3.62 -10.07 13.34
C ALA A 70 -2.46 -9.28 12.73
N GLU A 71 -1.65 -8.61 13.56
CA GLU A 71 -0.50 -7.83 13.09
C GLU A 71 0.47 -8.70 12.28
N LEU A 72 0.83 -9.88 12.80
CA LEU A 72 1.74 -10.81 12.13
C LEU A 72 1.21 -11.27 10.76
N LYS A 73 -0.10 -11.52 10.64
CA LYS A 73 -0.73 -11.83 9.35
C LYS A 73 -0.60 -10.67 8.36
N TYR A 74 -0.82 -9.43 8.80
CA TYR A 74 -0.61 -8.26 7.93
C TYR A 74 0.84 -8.10 7.51
N LEU A 75 1.81 -8.31 8.41
CA LEU A 75 3.23 -8.29 8.03
C LEU A 75 3.53 -9.32 6.93
N ALA A 76 3.02 -10.55 7.07
CA ALA A 76 3.22 -11.61 6.08
C ALA A 76 2.59 -11.27 4.72
N HIS A 77 1.35 -10.76 4.71
CA HIS A 77 0.69 -10.30 3.49
C HIS A 77 1.49 -9.16 2.83
N MET A 78 1.94 -8.16 3.59
CA MET A 78 2.71 -7.04 3.06
C MET A 78 4.02 -7.48 2.41
N GLN A 79 4.78 -8.38 3.04
CA GLN A 79 6.01 -8.93 2.45
C GLN A 79 5.73 -9.70 1.16
N ARG A 80 4.66 -10.50 1.15
CA ARG A 80 4.25 -11.26 -0.03
C ARG A 80 3.83 -10.35 -1.17
N ILE A 81 3.03 -9.31 -0.89
CA ILE A 81 2.59 -8.32 -1.89
C ILE A 81 3.81 -7.62 -2.48
N ALA A 82 4.73 -7.10 -1.66
CA ALA A 82 5.90 -6.39 -2.15
C ALA A 82 6.83 -7.27 -3.01
N THR A 83 7.04 -8.52 -2.59
CA THR A 83 7.81 -9.51 -3.36
C THR A 83 7.14 -9.80 -4.71
N LEU A 84 5.84 -10.05 -4.70
CA LEU A 84 5.07 -10.30 -5.93
C LEU A 84 4.98 -9.05 -6.80
N ALA A 85 4.94 -7.84 -6.25
CA ALA A 85 4.89 -6.61 -7.04
C ALA A 85 6.13 -6.45 -7.93
N SER A 86 7.26 -7.02 -7.51
CA SER A 86 8.52 -7.03 -8.25
C SER A 86 8.64 -8.14 -9.31
N THR A 87 7.79 -9.19 -9.25
CA THR A 87 7.95 -10.41 -10.08
C THR A 87 6.67 -10.86 -10.80
N ASN A 88 5.51 -10.72 -10.16
CA ASN A 88 4.20 -11.11 -10.65
C ASN A 88 3.10 -10.13 -10.16
N PRO A 89 2.91 -8.99 -10.85
CA PRO A 89 1.95 -7.96 -10.45
C PRO A 89 0.48 -8.44 -10.32
N PRO A 90 -0.07 -9.28 -11.22
CA PRO A 90 -1.43 -9.80 -11.05
C PRO A 90 -1.63 -10.54 -9.72
N GLU A 91 -0.70 -11.41 -9.35
CA GLU A 91 -0.75 -12.11 -8.05
C GLU A 91 -0.52 -11.16 -6.87
N SER A 92 0.29 -10.10 -7.04
CA SER A 92 0.44 -9.05 -6.02
C SER A 92 -0.87 -8.33 -5.72
N TYR A 93 -1.63 -7.95 -6.75
CA TYR A 93 -2.96 -7.35 -6.58
C TYR A 93 -3.99 -8.33 -6.00
N ARG A 94 -3.89 -9.62 -6.34
CA ARG A 94 -4.70 -10.66 -5.73
C ARG A 94 -4.44 -10.77 -4.23
N GLU A 95 -3.18 -10.76 -3.84
CA GLU A 95 -2.76 -10.77 -2.45
C GLU A 95 -3.20 -9.49 -1.71
N LEU A 96 -3.12 -8.33 -2.35
CA LEU A 96 -3.63 -7.08 -1.81
C LEU A 96 -5.14 -7.12 -1.54
N ALA A 97 -5.94 -7.75 -2.41
CA ALA A 97 -7.36 -7.95 -2.16
C ALA A 97 -7.61 -8.79 -0.91
N PHE A 98 -6.84 -9.86 -0.71
CA PHE A 98 -6.94 -10.68 0.50
C PHE A 98 -6.55 -9.94 1.78
N LEU A 99 -5.54 -9.05 1.70
CA LEU A 99 -5.17 -8.19 2.82
C LEU A 99 -6.38 -7.37 3.31
N TYR A 100 -7.17 -6.80 2.41
CA TYR A 100 -8.37 -6.05 2.79
C TYR A 100 -9.51 -6.93 3.32
N ASP A 101 -9.72 -8.11 2.75
CA ASP A 101 -10.68 -9.08 3.26
C ASP A 101 -10.34 -9.49 4.71
N GLY A 102 -9.05 -9.55 5.04
CA GLY A 102 -8.56 -9.78 6.39
C GLY A 102 -9.17 -8.82 7.41
N LEU A 103 -9.30 -7.52 7.08
CA LEU A 103 -9.82 -6.49 8.01
C LEU A 103 -11.31 -6.69 8.28
N GLY A 104 -12.04 -7.18 7.28
CA GLY A 104 -13.46 -7.51 7.41
C GLY A 104 -13.70 -8.70 8.33
N ASN A 105 -12.83 -9.71 8.24
CA ASN A 105 -12.96 -10.98 8.95
C ASN A 105 -12.41 -10.98 10.39
N LEU A 106 -11.78 -9.90 10.85
CA LEU A 106 -11.31 -9.81 12.24
C LEU A 106 -12.51 -9.83 13.21
N ALA A 107 -12.35 -10.57 14.31
CA ALA A 107 -13.27 -10.51 15.44
C ALA A 107 -13.32 -9.07 15.99
N ASN A 108 -14.43 -8.68 16.63
CA ASN A 108 -14.61 -7.30 17.11
C ASN A 108 -13.47 -6.83 18.02
N ASN A 109 -13.11 -7.64 19.01
CA ASN A 109 -12.04 -7.30 19.97
C ASN A 109 -10.67 -7.19 19.28
N ASP A 110 -10.38 -8.10 18.33
CA ASP A 110 -9.14 -8.07 17.56
C ASP A 110 -9.07 -6.83 16.65
N PHE A 111 -10.20 -6.46 16.05
CA PHE A 111 -10.27 -5.26 15.23
C PHE A 111 -10.11 -4.00 16.08
N GLU A 112 -10.81 -3.89 17.21
CA GLU A 112 -10.72 -2.75 18.12
C GLU A 112 -9.30 -2.53 18.64
N SER A 113 -8.63 -3.61 19.07
CA SER A 113 -7.22 -3.55 19.48
C SER A 113 -6.28 -3.23 18.32
N PHE A 114 -6.57 -3.72 17.11
CA PHE A 114 -5.77 -3.42 15.92
C PHE A 114 -5.87 -1.94 15.49
N ILE A 115 -7.04 -1.31 15.62
CA ILE A 115 -7.20 0.10 15.22
C ILE A 115 -6.95 1.09 16.36
N ASP A 116 -6.68 0.62 17.59
CA ASP A 116 -6.44 1.47 18.75
C ASP A 116 -5.24 2.41 18.48
N PRO A 117 -5.42 3.74 18.54
CA PRO A 117 -4.32 4.71 18.44
C PRO A 117 -3.21 4.53 19.48
N LYS A 118 -3.50 3.85 20.59
CA LYS A 118 -2.53 3.54 21.65
C LYS A 118 -1.77 2.23 21.42
N SER A 119 -2.22 1.38 20.50
CA SER A 119 -1.46 0.20 20.08
C SER A 119 -0.39 0.60 19.06
N TYR A 120 0.78 0.99 19.56
CA TYR A 120 1.88 1.47 18.70
C TYR A 120 2.35 0.46 17.65
N PRO A 121 2.46 -0.86 17.95
CA PRO A 121 2.77 -1.86 16.93
C PRO A 121 1.70 -1.92 15.83
N SER A 122 0.41 -1.89 16.19
CA SER A 122 -0.68 -1.84 15.21
C SER A 122 -0.64 -0.57 14.36
N GLN A 123 -0.37 0.60 14.97
CA GLN A 123 -0.24 1.86 14.23
C GLN A 123 0.92 1.80 13.23
N LEU A 124 2.04 1.19 13.59
CA LEU A 124 3.16 0.94 12.66
C LEU A 124 2.76 0.00 11.53
N VAL A 125 2.01 -1.07 11.81
CA VAL A 125 1.48 -1.99 10.78
C VAL A 125 0.55 -1.23 9.82
N ILE A 126 -0.41 -0.46 10.34
CA ILE A 126 -1.34 0.36 9.54
C ILE A 126 -0.57 1.35 8.66
N MET A 127 0.45 2.00 9.21
CA MET A 127 1.31 2.93 8.47
C MET A 127 1.99 2.25 7.28
N HIS A 128 2.49 1.02 7.45
CA HIS A 128 3.09 0.25 6.37
C HIS A 128 2.06 -0.20 5.33
N ILE A 129 0.84 -0.56 5.75
CA ILE A 129 -0.27 -0.86 4.84
C ILE A 129 -0.57 0.36 3.96
N LEU A 130 -0.67 1.56 4.54
CA LEU A 130 -0.93 2.80 3.79
C LEU A 130 0.16 3.10 2.75
N VAL A 131 1.43 2.89 3.09
CA VAL A 131 2.54 3.05 2.13
C VAL A 131 2.47 2.00 1.03
N LEU A 132 2.18 0.76 1.35
CA LEU A 132 2.04 -0.31 0.37
C LEU A 132 0.88 -0.03 -0.60
N GLU A 133 -0.28 0.36 -0.09
CA GLU A 133 -1.43 0.76 -0.90
C GLU A 133 -1.10 1.91 -1.84
N PHE A 134 -0.36 2.89 -1.33
CA PHE A 134 0.10 4.02 -2.12
C PHE A 134 0.92 3.54 -3.32
N VAL A 135 1.92 2.69 -3.09
CA VAL A 135 2.78 2.10 -4.12
C VAL A 135 1.96 1.32 -5.15
N MET A 136 1.07 0.45 -4.67
CA MET A 136 0.25 -0.39 -5.53
C MET A 136 -0.81 0.39 -6.30
N SER A 137 -1.26 1.54 -5.80
CA SER A 137 -2.26 2.37 -6.48
C SER A 137 -1.69 3.09 -7.71
N ARG A 138 -0.38 3.31 -7.79
CA ARG A 138 0.28 4.06 -8.88
C ARG A 138 0.07 3.45 -10.26
N LYS A 139 0.04 2.11 -10.36
CA LYS A 139 0.00 1.39 -11.65
C LYS A 139 -1.39 1.13 -12.23
N ALA A 140 -2.45 1.28 -11.44
CA ALA A 140 -3.80 0.95 -11.91
C ALA A 140 -4.41 2.00 -12.86
N VAL A 141 -3.75 3.15 -13.09
CA VAL A 141 -4.38 4.35 -13.66
C VAL A 141 -3.55 5.07 -14.73
N GLU A 142 -2.36 4.60 -15.10
CA GLU A 142 -1.55 5.23 -16.17
C GLU A 142 -2.25 5.26 -17.56
N GLY A 143 -3.43 4.67 -17.73
CA GLY A 143 -4.24 4.74 -18.94
C GLY A 143 -5.66 5.34 -18.82
N SER A 144 -6.08 5.94 -17.68
CA SER A 144 -7.48 6.43 -17.57
C SER A 144 -7.62 7.84 -16.98
N ASN A 145 -8.55 8.62 -17.56
CA ASN A 145 -8.98 9.98 -17.22
C ASN A 145 -9.53 10.17 -15.77
N ARG A 146 -9.23 9.25 -14.84
CA ARG A 146 -9.73 9.18 -13.45
C ARG A 146 -8.75 9.77 -12.41
N GLN A 147 -7.86 10.66 -12.82
CA GLN A 147 -6.76 11.16 -11.99
C GLN A 147 -7.23 12.00 -10.77
N ARG A 148 -8.35 12.73 -10.86
CA ARG A 148 -8.82 13.66 -9.81
C ARG A 148 -9.12 13.00 -8.45
N GLY A 149 -9.69 11.80 -8.42
CA GLY A 149 -10.03 11.12 -7.16
C GLY A 149 -8.83 10.53 -6.41
N GLN A 150 -7.74 10.26 -7.12
CA GLN A 150 -6.59 9.54 -6.58
C GLN A 150 -5.56 10.47 -5.92
N GLY A 151 -5.47 11.74 -6.38
CA GLY A 151 -4.68 12.78 -5.72
C GLY A 151 -5.09 12.97 -4.26
N CYS A 152 -6.39 13.01 -3.98
CA CYS A 152 -6.93 13.12 -2.62
C CYS A 152 -6.53 11.92 -1.73
N ARG A 153 -6.65 10.67 -2.22
CA ARG A 153 -6.27 9.48 -1.44
C ARG A 153 -4.78 9.44 -1.13
N LYS A 154 -3.95 9.84 -2.09
CA LYS A 154 -2.49 9.91 -1.94
C LYS A 154 -2.06 10.99 -0.94
N ALA A 155 -2.66 12.18 -1.03
CA ALA A 155 -2.46 13.26 -0.07
C ALA A 155 -2.89 12.84 1.35
N MET A 156 -4.04 12.17 1.49
CA MET A 156 -4.51 11.67 2.77
C MET A 156 -3.59 10.59 3.36
N SER A 157 -3.06 9.69 2.55
CA SER A 157 -2.10 8.67 3.01
C SER A 157 -0.85 9.31 3.60
N LYS A 158 -0.30 10.35 2.95
CA LYS A 158 0.82 11.15 3.48
C LYS A 158 0.49 11.80 4.82
N VAL A 159 -0.68 12.45 4.92
CA VAL A 159 -1.14 13.07 6.16
C VAL A 159 -1.28 12.03 7.27
N TRP A 160 -1.88 10.88 6.99
CA TRP A 160 -2.08 9.82 7.98
C TRP A 160 -0.77 9.21 8.45
N VAL A 161 0.18 8.91 7.55
CA VAL A 161 1.51 8.42 7.95
C VAL A 161 2.22 9.44 8.84
N GLN A 162 2.20 10.72 8.47
CA GLN A 162 2.78 11.77 9.30
C GLN A 162 2.10 11.91 10.66
N GLN A 163 0.77 11.75 10.73
CA GLN A 163 0.02 11.81 11.97
C GLN A 163 0.32 10.62 12.89
N ILE A 164 0.45 9.41 12.33
CA ILE A 164 0.82 8.21 13.09
C ILE A 164 2.17 8.44 13.78
N VAL A 165 3.18 8.85 13.01
CA VAL A 165 4.55 9.06 13.53
C VAL A 165 4.58 10.11 14.63
N LYS A 166 3.87 11.23 14.46
CA LYS A 166 3.80 12.29 15.49
C LYS A 166 3.24 11.81 16.83
N ARG A 167 2.45 10.73 16.84
CA ARG A 167 1.83 10.16 18.03
C ARG A 167 2.66 9.02 18.64
N LEU A 168 3.64 8.48 17.90
CA LEU A 168 4.48 7.40 18.40
C LEU A 168 5.42 7.92 19.49
N PRO A 169 5.64 7.16 20.58
CA PRO A 169 6.74 7.40 21.51
C PRO A 169 8.08 7.31 20.78
N HIS A 170 9.10 7.99 21.32
CA HIS A 170 10.44 8.04 20.73
C HIS A 170 11.03 6.65 20.44
N GLU A 171 10.75 5.67 21.31
CA GLU A 171 11.19 4.27 21.16
C GLU A 171 10.71 3.59 19.87
N TYR A 172 9.58 4.04 19.31
CA TYR A 172 8.99 3.45 18.10
C TYR A 172 9.36 4.20 16.82
N HIS A 173 10.10 5.31 16.90
CA HIS A 173 10.39 6.15 15.74
C HIS A 173 11.26 5.45 14.70
N GLU A 174 12.22 4.62 15.13
CA GLU A 174 13.14 3.88 14.25
C GLU A 174 12.39 2.94 13.26
N TYR A 175 11.25 2.41 13.71
CA TYR A 175 10.40 1.53 12.91
C TYR A 175 9.54 2.28 11.90
N GLY A 176 9.36 3.59 12.10
CA GLY A 176 8.63 4.46 11.19
C GLY A 176 9.48 5.21 10.17
N GLU A 177 10.81 5.13 10.28
CA GLU A 177 11.71 5.90 9.42
C GLU A 177 11.55 5.59 7.94
N TRP A 178 11.54 4.31 7.57
CA TRP A 178 11.47 3.92 6.16
C TRP A 178 10.16 4.39 5.49
N PRO A 179 8.96 4.15 6.07
CA PRO A 179 7.70 4.71 5.54
C PRO A 179 7.72 6.23 5.36
N ILE A 180 8.32 6.96 6.30
CA ILE A 180 8.42 8.42 6.23
C ILE A 180 9.38 8.86 5.13
N LYS A 181 10.59 8.28 5.08
CA LYS A 181 11.60 8.60 4.07
C LYS A 181 11.02 8.35 2.68
N PHE A 182 10.38 7.20 2.50
CA PHE A 182 9.69 6.83 1.26
C PHE A 182 8.60 7.84 0.87
N ILE A 183 7.74 8.27 1.81
CA ILE A 183 6.70 9.27 1.49
C ILE A 183 7.27 10.66 1.23
N LYS A 184 8.37 11.04 1.89
CA LYS A 184 9.00 12.35 1.72
C LYS A 184 9.79 12.43 0.41
N SER A 185 10.41 11.34 -0.03
CA SER A 185 11.11 11.27 -1.33
C SER A 185 10.16 11.37 -2.52
N LEU A 186 8.86 11.27 -2.28
CA LEU A 186 7.84 11.58 -3.27
C LEU A 186 7.62 13.09 -3.28
N GLU A 187 8.32 13.80 -4.17
CA GLU A 187 8.04 15.20 -4.45
C GLU A 187 6.60 15.36 -4.97
N TYR A 188 5.86 16.27 -4.34
CA TYR A 188 4.48 16.61 -4.71
C TYR A 188 4.42 18.11 -4.97
N SER A 189 4.21 18.49 -6.24
CA SER A 189 3.71 19.82 -6.58
C SER A 189 2.19 19.74 -6.70
N PHE A 190 1.50 20.63 -5.98
CA PHE A 190 0.05 20.84 -6.14
C PHE A 190 -0.27 21.95 -7.16
N ASP A 191 0.75 22.60 -7.74
CA ASP A 191 0.61 23.86 -8.48
C ASP A 191 0.55 23.70 -10.00
N ASP A 192 0.65 22.48 -10.53
CA ASP A 192 0.47 22.23 -11.97
C ASP A 192 -0.03 20.80 -12.18
N GLU A 193 -1.28 20.64 -12.66
CA GLU A 193 -1.89 19.31 -12.88
C GLU A 193 -1.10 18.44 -13.88
N ASP A 194 -0.19 19.06 -14.65
CA ASP A 194 0.66 18.40 -15.64
C ASP A 194 2.14 18.21 -15.20
N GLN A 195 2.57 18.78 -14.07
CA GLN A 195 3.94 18.56 -13.56
C GLN A 195 4.07 17.34 -12.63
N VAL A 196 2.97 16.65 -12.35
CA VAL A 196 2.96 15.36 -11.61
C VAL A 196 3.63 14.24 -12.43
N TRP A 197 3.89 14.49 -13.70
CA TRP A 197 4.23 13.48 -14.70
C TRP A 197 5.45 13.82 -15.54
N LYS A 198 6.48 14.47 -14.95
CA LYS A 198 7.82 14.14 -15.45
C LYS A 198 8.15 12.75 -14.92
N PRO A 199 8.23 11.75 -15.81
CA PRO A 199 8.52 10.42 -15.39
C PRO A 199 9.89 10.46 -14.70
N PHE A 200 9.98 9.85 -13.50
CA PHE A 200 11.11 8.96 -13.31
C PHE A 200 10.98 7.88 -14.38
N MET A 201 11.34 8.24 -15.61
CA MET A 201 11.80 7.29 -16.58
C MET A 201 13.02 6.71 -15.88
N LEU A 202 12.91 5.49 -15.40
CA LEU A 202 14.06 4.59 -15.44
C LEU A 202 14.30 4.25 -16.92
N SER A 203 14.48 5.27 -17.77
CA SER A 203 15.12 5.10 -19.06
C SER A 203 16.54 4.69 -18.71
N SER A 204 16.87 3.45 -19.03
CA SER A 204 18.19 2.84 -18.84
C SER A 204 18.71 2.87 -17.39
N GLY A 205 18.40 1.81 -16.64
CA GLY A 205 19.22 1.23 -15.57
C GLY A 205 20.28 2.13 -14.91
N THR A 206 19.86 3.22 -14.29
CA THR A 206 20.61 3.92 -13.22
C THR A 206 19.66 4.94 -12.65
N ALA A 207 19.15 4.65 -11.46
CA ALA A 207 18.51 5.70 -10.68
C ALA A 207 19.62 6.70 -10.33
N VAL A 208 19.46 7.96 -10.74
CA VAL A 208 20.30 9.05 -10.24
C VAL A 208 19.72 9.44 -8.89
N TRP A 209 20.11 8.66 -7.89
CA TRP A 209 20.00 9.07 -6.51
C TRP A 209 21.11 10.09 -6.25
N SER A 210 20.88 11.08 -5.40
CA SER A 210 22.02 11.64 -4.66
C SER A 210 22.68 10.46 -3.93
N GLU A 211 23.99 10.29 -4.03
CA GLU A 211 24.72 9.17 -3.41
C GLU A 211 24.44 9.04 -1.90
N GLU A 212 23.97 10.11 -1.25
CA GLU A 212 23.54 10.12 0.16
C GLU A 212 22.17 9.46 0.40
N ASP A 213 21.20 9.63 -0.50
CA ASP A 213 19.82 9.16 -0.31
C ASP A 213 19.65 7.65 -0.61
N THR A 214 20.40 7.10 -1.57
CA THR A 214 20.45 5.64 -1.81
C THR A 214 21.04 4.92 -0.64
N ARG A 215 22.12 5.46 -0.08
CA ARG A 215 22.79 4.87 1.07
C ARG A 215 21.87 4.90 2.30
N SER A 216 21.07 5.94 2.47
CA SER A 216 20.12 6.08 3.61
C SER A 216 18.91 5.14 3.56
N LEU A 217 18.50 4.68 2.37
CA LEU A 217 17.36 3.78 2.17
C LEU A 217 17.74 2.29 1.99
N VAL A 218 19.00 2.01 1.63
CA VAL A 218 19.53 0.66 1.38
C VAL A 218 20.52 0.20 2.47
N ALA A 219 21.06 1.11 3.29
CA ALA A 219 21.97 0.72 4.39
C ALA A 219 21.21 0.07 5.54
N ARG A 220 21.84 -1.02 6.03
CA ARG A 220 21.46 -1.88 7.15
C ARG A 220 21.34 -1.13 8.48
#